data_AF-A0AAW7VKV8-F1
#
_entry.id   AF-A0AAW7VKV8-F1
#
_cell.length_a   1.000
_cell.length_b   1.000
_cell.length_c   1.000
_cell.angle_alpha   90.00
_cell.angle_beta   90.00
_cell.angle_gamma   90.00
#
_symmetry.space_group_name_H-M   'P 1'
#
loop_
_entity.id
_entity.type
_entity.pdbx_description
1 polymer ?
#
loop_
_entity_poly.entity_id
_entity_poly.type
_entity_poly.pdbx_seq_one_letter_code
_entity_poly.pdbx_strand_id
1 'polypeptide(L)' 'VAYCSEVLMGLEMMRRQVASIGNIPGPLDMKQLRMLHPADLELISTKAAALDEMLEEVATRGRTDAAGGGTDEPAG' A
#
# COMPACT_ATOMS: atom_id res chain seq x y z
N VAL A 1 8.85 -26.46 -1.79
CA VAL A 1 8.22 -25.39 -2.58
C VAL A 1 7.10 -24.80 -1.74
N ALA A 2 7.30 -23.59 -1.20
CA ALA A 2 6.28 -22.91 -0.41
C ALA A 2 5.26 -22.30 -1.37
N TYR A 3 4.22 -23.06 -1.72
CA TYR A 3 3.05 -22.49 -2.39
C TYR A 3 2.20 -21.79 -1.33
N CYS A 4 2.73 -20.69 -0.77
CA CYS A 4 1.88 -19.70 -0.13
C CYS A 4 1.01 -19.17 -1.26
N SER A 5 -0.27 -19.58 -1.30
CA SER A 5 -1.13 -19.19 -2.41
C SER A 5 -1.09 -17.67 -2.55
N GLU A 6 -1.08 -17.17 -3.79
CA GLU A 6 -1.10 -15.72 -4.08
C GLU A 6 -2.22 -15.03 -3.29
N VAL A 7 -3.33 -15.75 -3.08
CA VAL A 7 -4.44 -15.37 -2.22
C VAL A 7 -4.03 -15.17 -0.76
N LEU A 8 -3.32 -16.12 -0.13
CA LEU A 8 -2.87 -16.00 1.26
C LEU A 8 -1.85 -14.86 1.41
N MET A 9 -0.98 -14.66 0.43
CA MET A 9 -0.05 -13.54 0.41
C MET A 9 -0.80 -12.20 0.29
N GLY A 10 -1.80 -12.12 -0.59
CA GLY A 10 -2.66 -10.94 -0.72
C GLY A 10 -3.39 -10.59 0.57
N LEU A 11 -3.95 -11.59 1.25
CA LEU A 11 -4.61 -11.39 2.55
C LEU A 11 -3.63 -10.95 3.65
N GLU A 12 -2.41 -11.49 3.65
CA GLU A 12 -1.34 -11.08 4.58
C GLU A 12 -0.88 -9.63 4.36
N MET A 13 -0.86 -9.16 3.12
CA MET A 13 -0.52 -7.79 2.79
C MET A 13 -1.65 -6.83 3.18
N MET A 14 -2.89 -7.17 2.80
CA MET A 14 -4.07 -6.36 3.08
C MET A 14 -4.22 -6.07 4.58
N ARG A 15 -4.12 -7.09 5.45
CA ARG A 15 -4.30 -6.89 6.91
C ARG A 15 -3.29 -5.93 7.55
N ARG A 16 -2.10 -5.76 6.93
CA ARG A 16 -1.03 -4.88 7.42
C ARG A 16 -1.22 -3.43 6.96
N GLN A 17 -1.88 -3.22 5.83
CA GLN A 17 -2.19 -1.90 5.29
C GLN A 17 -3.34 -1.22 6.06
N VAL A 18 -4.21 -2.01 6.72
CA VAL A 18 -5.35 -1.49 7.48
C VAL A 18 -4.88 -0.95 8.83
N ALA A 19 -4.93 0.39 9.00
CA ALA A 19 -4.61 1.06 10.26
C ALA A 19 -5.70 0.87 11.33
N SER A 20 -6.97 0.88 10.95
CA SER A 20 -8.11 0.58 11.82
C SER A 20 -9.39 0.31 11.02
N ILE A 21 -10.34 -0.40 11.65
CA ILE A 21 -11.73 -0.54 11.17
C ILE A 21 -12.67 -0.11 12.30
N GLY A 22 -13.25 1.08 12.20
CA GLY A 22 -14.05 1.66 13.28
C GLY A 22 -13.23 1.73 14.57
N ASN A 23 -13.65 0.96 15.58
CA ASN A 23 -12.98 0.88 16.89
C ASN A 23 -11.96 -0.26 16.99
N ILE A 24 -11.73 -1.01 15.91
CA ILE A 24 -10.76 -2.10 15.86
C ILE A 24 -9.41 -1.54 15.41
N PRO A 25 -8.38 -1.51 16.28
CA PRO A 25 -7.04 -1.07 15.89
C PRO A 25 -6.38 -2.12 14.99
N GLY A 26 -5.66 -1.66 13.96
CA GLY A 26 -4.82 -2.49 13.12
C GLY A 26 -3.36 -2.55 13.61
N PRO A 27 -2.51 -3.39 12.99
CA PRO A 27 -2.82 -4.28 11.86
C PRO A 27 -3.69 -5.47 12.28
N LEU A 28 -4.64 -5.86 11.43
CA LEU A 28 -5.57 -6.94 11.74
C LEU A 28 -4.82 -8.28 11.81
N ASP A 29 -5.31 -9.19 12.65
CA ASP A 29 -4.93 -10.60 12.57
C ASP A 29 -5.75 -11.34 11.49
N MET A 30 -5.30 -12.53 11.11
CA MET A 30 -5.98 -13.33 10.09
C MET A 30 -7.38 -13.82 10.49
N LYS A 31 -7.67 -13.92 11.79
CA LYS A 31 -9.01 -14.31 12.27
C LYS A 31 -9.98 -13.14 12.10
N GLN A 32 -9.56 -11.95 12.50
CA GLN A 32 -10.32 -10.71 12.32
C GLN A 32 -10.62 -10.45 10.84
N LEU A 33 -9.62 -10.62 9.96
CA LEU A 33 -9.82 -10.46 8.52
C LEU A 33 -10.85 -11.44 7.95
N ARG A 34 -10.83 -12.70 8.41
CA ARG A 34 -11.80 -13.73 7.98
C ARG A 34 -13.20 -13.58 8.59
N MET A 35 -13.35 -12.76 9.62
CA MET A 35 -14.65 -12.45 10.23
C MET A 35 -15.37 -11.29 9.55
N LEU A 36 -14.69 -10.55 8.67
CA LEU A 36 -15.30 -9.48 7.90
C LEU A 36 -16.32 -10.01 6.90
N HIS A 37 -17.37 -9.24 6.63
CA HIS A 37 -18.31 -9.58 5.59
C HIS A 37 -17.64 -9.41 4.21
N PRO A 38 -17.98 -10.22 3.19
CA PRO A 38 -17.40 -10.07 1.85
C PRO A 38 -17.48 -8.64 1.28
N ALA A 39 -18.57 -7.93 1.55
CA ALA A 39 -18.72 -6.52 1.15
C ALA A 39 -17.71 -5.58 1.83
N ASP A 40 -17.30 -5.87 3.07
CA ASP A 40 -16.28 -5.08 3.77
C ASP A 40 -14.89 -5.36 3.17
N LEU A 41 -14.62 -6.61 2.81
CA LEU A 41 -13.37 -6.99 2.14
C LEU A 41 -13.25 -6.34 0.76
N GLU A 42 -14.35 -6.27 0.00
CA GLU A 42 -14.41 -5.54 -1.26
C GLU A 42 -14.12 -4.05 -1.05
N LEU A 43 -14.76 -3.42 -0.05
CA LEU A 43 -14.53 -2.00 0.28
C LEU A 43 -13.07 -1.72 0.65
N ILE A 44 -12.44 -2.59 1.45
CA ILE A 44 -11.03 -2.47 1.82
C ILE A 44 -10.15 -2.59 0.56
N SER A 45 -10.44 -3.56 -0.30
CA SER A 45 -9.69 -3.78 -1.55
C SER A 45 -9.77 -2.58 -2.48
N THR A 46 -10.95 -2.00 -2.67
CA THR A 46 -11.14 -0.79 -3.49
C THR A 46 -10.36 0.41 -2.93
N LYS A 47 -10.37 0.60 -1.61
CA LYS A 47 -9.61 1.69 -0.97
C LYS A 47 -8.11 1.49 -1.09
N ALA A 48 -7.62 0.26 -0.95
CA ALA A 48 -6.21 -0.06 -1.14
C ALA A 48 -5.77 0.25 -2.58
N ALA A 49 -6.55 -0.15 -3.58
CA ALA A 49 -6.27 0.17 -4.99
C ALA A 49 -6.23 1.68 -5.27
N ALA A 50 -7.18 2.44 -4.70
CA ALA A 50 -7.18 3.90 -4.83
C ALA A 50 -5.96 4.57 -4.16
N LEU A 51 -5.49 4.02 -3.03
CA LEU A 51 -4.25 4.48 -2.38
C LEU A 51 -3.03 4.23 -3.27
N ASP A 52 -2.95 3.04 -3.89
CA ASP A 52 -1.86 2.70 -4.80
C ASP A 52 -1.83 3.63 -6.02
N GLU A 53 -2.98 3.95 -6.62
CA GLU A 53 -3.09 4.93 -7.72
C GLU A 53 -2.59 6.33 -7.30
N MET A 54 -3.02 6.82 -6.13
CA MET A 54 -2.54 8.11 -5.62
C MET A 54 -1.03 8.12 -5.36
N LEU A 55 -0.44 6.99 -4.94
CA LEU A 55 1.00 6.86 -4.74
C LEU A 55 1.77 6.93 -6.06
N GLU A 56 1.23 6.39 -7.16
CA GLU A 56 1.83 6.52 -8.48
C GLU A 56 1.91 8.01 -8.90
N GLU A 57 0.85 8.77 -8.69
CA GLU A 57 0.84 10.21 -8.95
C GLU A 57 1.88 10.96 -8.11
N VAL A 58 1.99 10.64 -6.81
CA VAL A 58 3.03 11.21 -5.93
C VAL A 58 4.43 10.86 -6.45
N ALA A 59 4.66 9.64 -6.89
CA ALA A 59 5.95 9.19 -7.42
C ALA A 59 6.36 9.94 -8.70
N THR A 60 5.40 10.41 -9.51
CA THR A 60 5.72 11.24 -10.68
C THR A 60 6.21 12.64 -10.31
N ARG A 61 5.67 13.25 -9.25
CA ARG A 61 6.09 14.58 -8.76
C ARG A 61 7.54 14.61 -8.27
N GLY A 62 8.05 13.50 -7.73
CA GLY A 62 9.44 13.41 -7.26
C GLY A 62 10.48 13.15 -8.37
N ARG A 63 10.06 12.77 -9.58
CA ARG A 63 10.97 12.43 -10.69
C ARG A 63 11.17 13.55 -11.71
N THR A 64 10.25 14.50 -11.82
CA THR A 64 10.39 15.63 -12.76
C THR A 64 11.48 16.62 -12.35
N ASP A 65 11.87 16.64 -11.08
CA ASP A 65 12.78 17.63 -10.52
C ASP A 65 14.22 17.10 -10.37
N ALA A 66 14.44 15.80 -10.62
CA ALA A 66 15.76 15.15 -10.60
C ALA A 66 16.54 15.29 -11.93
N ALA A 67 16.15 16.24 -12.79
CA ALA A 67 16.93 16.71 -13.93
C ALA A 67 17.75 17.98 -13.60
N GLY A 68 18.00 18.25 -12.31
CA GLY A 68 18.93 19.27 -11.86
C GLY A 68 20.37 18.80 -12.04
N GLY A 69 21.00 19.25 -13.13
CA GLY A 69 22.40 18.98 -13.45
C GLY A 69 23.34 19.39 -12.31
N GLY A 70 24.10 18.41 -11.81
CA GLY A 70 25.31 18.68 -11.06
C GLY A 70 26.39 19.18 -12.01
N THR A 71 26.34 20.46 -12.39
CA THR A 71 27.53 21.17 -12.87
C THR A 71 28.35 21.56 -11.64
N ASP A 72 29.34 20.74 -11.33
CA ASP A 72 30.46 21.10 -10.47
C ASP A 72 31.26 22.18 -11.21
N GLU A 73 30.98 23.46 -10.94
CA GLU A 73 31.85 24.57 -11.33
C GLU A 73 32.90 24.78 -10.22
N PRO A 74 34.21 24.66 -10.51
CA PRO A 74 35.24 24.95 -9.54
C PRO A 74 35.36 26.46 -9.37
N ALA A 75 35.35 26.92 -8.12
CA ALA A 75 35.64 28.29 -7.74
C ALA A 75 37.05 28.69 -8.22
N GLY A 76 37.12 29.73 -9.05
CA GLY A 76 38.33 30.46 -9.41
C GLY A 76 38.36 31.83 -8.75
#